data_AF-A0A5S4T5B4-F1
#
_entry.id   AF-A0A5S4T5B4-F1
#
_cell.length_a   1.000
_cell.length_b   1.000
_cell.length_c   1.000
_cell.angle_alpha   90.00
_cell.angle_beta   90.00
_cell.angle_gamma   90.00
#
_symmetry.space_group_name_H-M   'P 1'
#
loop_
_entity.id
_entity.type
_entity.pdbx_description
1 polymer ?
#
loop_
_entity_poly.entity_id
_entity_poly.type
_entity_poly.pdbx_seq_one_letter_code
_entity_poly.pdbx_strand_id
1 'polypeptide(L)'
;VVVGFLVAFYLIFLFPEGKELLLKLGMDTYQLNRISAWLEPFAFSETIAYQQTQSMIAIGSGGLFGKGFNVLELPVPVRESDMIFTVIAENFGFMGSALLLMLYLLLIYRMLVVTFEFNNLFYTYIATGF
;
A
#
# COMPACT_ATOMS: atom_id res chain seq x y z
N VAL A 1 -2.33 -24.47 8.89
CA VAL A 1 -0.97 -24.30 8.31
C VAL A 1 -0.66 -22.83 8.05
N VAL A 2 -1.39 -22.13 7.16
CA VAL A 2 -1.12 -20.72 6.79
C VAL A 2 -1.12 -19.76 7.99
N VAL A 3 -2.15 -19.82 8.85
CA VAL A 3 -2.23 -18.97 10.05
C VAL A 3 -1.04 -19.21 10.97
N GLY A 4 -0.61 -20.47 11.14
CA GLY A 4 0.56 -20.81 11.94
C GLY A 4 1.84 -20.20 11.38
N PHE A 5 2.02 -20.19 10.06
CA PHE A 5 3.14 -19.52 9.40
C PHE A 5 3.11 -18.01 9.59
N LEU A 6 1.95 -17.36 9.45
CA LEU A 6 1.81 -15.92 9.66
C LEU A 6 2.09 -15.51 11.10
N VAL A 7 1.59 -16.29 12.06
CA VAL A 7 1.86 -16.06 13.49
C VAL A 7 3.34 -16.25 13.80
N ALA A 8 3.96 -17.34 13.32
CA ALA A 8 5.39 -17.57 13.52
C ALA A 8 6.23 -16.44 12.90
N PHE A 9 5.90 -16.01 11.68
CA PHE A 9 6.54 -14.87 11.02
C PHE A 9 6.43 -13.60 11.86
N TYR A 10 5.22 -13.26 12.32
CA TYR A 10 5.01 -12.07 13.14
C TYR A 10 5.79 -12.14 14.47
N LEU A 11 5.80 -13.30 15.14
CA LEU A 11 6.56 -13.49 16.38
C LEU A 11 8.07 -13.31 16.16
N ILE A 12 8.62 -13.83 15.06
CA ILE A 12 10.06 -13.67 14.72
C ILE A 12 10.44 -12.19 14.60
N PHE A 13 9.57 -11.36 14.02
CA PHE A 13 9.83 -9.93 13.87
C PHE A 13 9.44 -9.08 15.09
N LEU A 14 8.65 -9.62 16.02
CA LEU A 14 8.28 -8.97 17.27
C LEU A 14 9.39 -9.10 18.33
N PHE A 15 10.11 -10.21 18.36
CA PHE A 15 11.22 -10.45 19.30
C PHE A 15 12.59 -10.10 18.69
N PRO A 16 13.47 -9.35 19.40
CA PRO A 16 14.83 -9.05 18.95
C PRO A 16 15.65 -10.31 18.63
N GLU A 17 15.47 -11.38 19.41
CA GLU A 17 16.15 -12.66 19.25
C GLU A 17 15.78 -13.34 17.92
N GLY A 18 14.55 -13.14 17.44
CA GLY A 18 14.09 -13.65 16.15
C GLY A 18 14.80 -12.97 14.98
N LYS A 19 15.03 -11.65 15.07
CA LYS A 19 15.79 -10.89 14.06
C LYS A 19 17.27 -11.30 14.05
N GLU A 20 17.86 -11.53 15.22
CA GLU A 20 19.25 -11.99 15.33
C GLU A 20 19.43 -13.41 14.75
N LEU A 21 18.44 -14.29 14.94
CA LEU A 21 18.44 -15.61 14.31
C LEU A 21 18.45 -15.51 12.78
N LEU A 22 17.62 -14.62 12.20
CA LEU A 22 17.59 -14.41 10.75
C LEU A 22 18.91 -13.87 10.21
N LEU A 23 19.58 -12.97 10.94
CA LEU A 23 20.93 -12.51 10.61
C LEU A 23 21.94 -13.67 10.58
N LYS A 24 21.91 -14.53 11.62
CA LYS A 24 22.80 -15.70 11.71
C LYS A 24 22.55 -16.73 10.62
N LEU A 25 21.32 -16.83 10.14
CA LEU A 25 20.93 -17.69 9.02
C LEU A 25 21.32 -17.09 7.65
N GLY A 26 21.91 -15.89 7.61
CA GLY A 26 22.44 -15.27 6.41
C GLY A 26 21.52 -14.24 5.73
N MET A 27 20.45 -13.80 6.38
CA MET A 27 19.62 -12.70 5.88
C MET A 27 20.39 -11.37 6.03
N ASP A 28 20.36 -10.55 4.98
CA ASP A 28 21.04 -9.25 5.02
C ASP A 28 20.29 -8.27 5.95
N THR A 29 21.04 -7.43 6.64
CA THR A 29 20.57 -6.28 7.41
C THR A 29 19.61 -5.40 6.61
N TYR A 30 19.88 -5.18 5.31
CA TYR A 30 18.98 -4.42 4.44
C TYR A 30 17.60 -5.07 4.31
N GLN A 31 17.54 -6.39 4.13
CA GLN A 31 16.29 -7.14 3.99
C GLN A 31 15.48 -7.10 5.29
N LEU A 32 16.14 -7.30 6.42
CA LEU A 32 15.52 -7.20 7.74
C LEU A 32 14.96 -5.81 8.02
N ASN A 33 15.72 -4.78 7.67
CA ASN A 33 15.30 -3.39 7.83
C ASN A 33 14.08 -3.08 6.95
N ARG A 34 14.00 -3.58 5.71
CA ARG A 34 12.83 -3.41 4.85
C ARG A 34 11.57 -4.06 5.43
N ILE A 35 11.68 -5.29 5.94
CA ILE A 35 10.53 -5.98 6.55
C ILE A 35 10.13 -5.29 7.86
N SER A 36 11.11 -4.88 8.67
CA SER A 36 10.84 -4.16 9.93
C SER A 36 10.17 -2.80 9.68
N ALA A 37 10.64 -2.05 8.68
CA ALA A 37 10.04 -0.79 8.24
C ALA A 37 8.63 -0.95 7.68
N TRP A 38 8.34 -2.08 7.03
CA TRP A 38 6.99 -2.37 6.53
C TRP A 38 6.02 -2.76 7.66
N LEU A 39 6.49 -3.53 8.66
CA LEU A 39 5.68 -3.93 9.81
C LEU A 39 5.41 -2.75 10.76
N GLU A 40 6.40 -1.90 11.00
CA GLU A 40 6.31 -0.76 11.91
C GLU A 40 6.83 0.54 11.27
N PRO A 41 6.10 1.09 10.28
CA PRO A 41 6.58 2.23 9.50
C PRO A 41 6.83 3.49 10.35
N PHE A 42 6.02 3.72 11.37
CA PHE A 42 6.15 4.90 12.23
C PHE A 42 7.43 4.91 13.08
N ALA A 43 7.97 3.73 13.43
CA ALA A 43 9.27 3.63 14.13
C ALA A 43 10.45 4.06 13.24
N PHE A 44 10.28 4.03 11.91
CA PHE A 44 11.29 4.40 10.91
C PHE A 44 10.85 5.61 10.07
N SER A 45 9.97 6.45 10.62
CA SER A 45 9.31 7.55 9.93
C SER A 45 10.26 8.59 9.34
N GLU A 46 11.45 8.77 9.94
CA GLU A 46 12.46 9.72 9.49
C GLU A 46 13.51 9.11 8.55
N THR A 47 13.47 7.79 8.33
CA THR A 47 14.53 7.07 7.60
C THR A 47 13.96 6.18 6.50
N ILE A 48 14.06 4.86 6.65
CA ILE A 48 13.78 3.85 5.62
C ILE A 48 12.28 3.69 5.32
N ALA A 49 11.39 4.19 6.18
CA ALA A 49 9.95 4.20 5.97
C ALA A 49 9.40 5.62 5.70
N TYR A 50 10.25 6.61 5.43
CA TYR A 50 9.83 8.01 5.30
C TYR A 50 8.74 8.21 4.24
N GLN A 51 8.96 7.72 3.02
CA GLN A 51 7.99 7.87 1.93
C GLN A 51 6.63 7.26 2.30
N GLN A 52 6.60 6.03 2.82
CA GLN A 52 5.35 5.35 3.20
C GLN A 52 4.65 6.05 4.38
N THR A 53 5.41 6.51 5.37
CA THR A 53 4.87 7.18 6.55
C THR A 53 4.29 8.55 6.18
N GLN A 54 5.02 9.35 5.41
CA GLN A 54 4.52 10.63 4.91
C GLN A 54 3.28 10.46 4.03
N SER A 55 3.22 9.41 3.21
CA SER A 55 2.02 9.10 2.43
C SER A 55 0.80 8.85 3.33
N MET A 56 0.94 8.10 4.42
CA MET A 56 -0.16 7.86 5.36
C MET A 56 -0.60 9.15 6.07
N ILE A 57 0.35 9.98 6.50
CA ILE A 57 0.05 11.27 7.14
C ILE A 57 -0.65 12.21 6.14
N ALA A 58 -0.18 12.27 4.90
CA ALA A 58 -0.78 13.07 3.83
C ALA A 58 -2.23 12.71 3.57
N ILE A 59 -2.52 11.41 3.42
CA ILE A 59 -3.88 10.89 3.25
C ILE A 59 -4.76 11.28 4.45
N GLY A 60 -4.27 11.09 5.68
CA GLY A 60 -5.00 11.44 6.90
C GLY A 60 -5.27 12.95 7.03
N SER A 61 -4.34 13.78 6.59
CA SER A 61 -4.43 15.24 6.69
C SER A 61 -5.51 15.86 5.80
N GLY A 62 -5.96 15.17 4.75
CA GLY A 62 -7.02 15.64 3.86
C GLY A 62 -8.40 15.70 4.51
N GLY A 63 -8.61 15.05 5.65
CA GLY A 63 -9.91 15.04 6.33
C GLY A 63 -11.06 14.55 5.44
N LEU A 64 -12.29 15.02 5.70
CA LEU A 64 -13.47 14.58 4.94
C LEU A 64 -13.59 15.24 3.56
N PHE A 65 -13.27 16.54 3.46
CA PHE A 65 -13.53 17.36 2.27
C PHE A 65 -12.27 17.76 1.48
N GLY A 66 -11.08 17.47 2.00
CA GLY A 66 -9.82 17.90 1.42
C GLY A 66 -9.41 19.30 1.85
N LYS A 67 -8.18 19.67 1.48
CA LYS A 67 -7.60 20.99 1.75
C LYS A 67 -7.81 21.99 0.61
N GLY A 68 -8.24 21.53 -0.57
CA GLY A 68 -8.43 22.34 -1.77
C GLY A 68 -7.46 21.98 -2.90
N PHE A 69 -7.76 22.46 -4.10
CA PHE A 69 -6.98 22.12 -5.30
C PHE A 69 -5.55 22.68 -5.22
N ASN A 70 -4.56 21.80 -5.41
CA ASN A 70 -3.14 22.14 -5.40
C ASN A 70 -2.63 22.67 -4.04
N VAL A 71 -3.31 22.32 -2.94
CA VAL A 71 -2.87 22.61 -1.57
C VAL A 71 -2.12 21.41 -1.04
N LEU A 72 -0.80 21.44 -1.15
CA LEU A 72 0.09 20.36 -0.76
C LEU A 72 0.96 20.80 0.41
N GLU A 73 0.56 20.46 1.62
CA GLU A 73 1.28 20.85 2.83
C GLU A 73 2.39 19.86 3.18
N LEU A 74 2.16 18.57 2.91
CA LEU A 74 3.07 17.52 3.34
C LEU A 74 4.08 17.12 2.26
N PRO A 75 5.38 17.03 2.59
CA PRO A 75 6.42 16.68 1.64
C PRO A 75 6.52 15.17 1.41
N VAL A 76 5.64 14.62 0.56
CA VAL A 76 5.74 13.22 0.09
C VAL A 76 6.72 13.11 -1.08
N PRO A 77 7.75 12.25 -1.02
CA PRO A 77 8.65 11.96 -2.15
C PRO A 77 7.92 11.30 -3.31
N VAL A 78 8.29 11.67 -4.55
CA VAL A 78 7.79 11.04 -5.79
C VAL A 78 6.26 10.94 -5.82
N ARG A 79 5.59 12.03 -5.43
CA ARG A 79 4.13 12.09 -5.34
C ARG A 79 3.44 12.18 -6.69
N GLU A 80 4.20 12.55 -7.71
CA GLU A 80 3.74 12.69 -9.09
C GLU A 80 3.61 11.35 -9.82
N SER A 81 4.32 10.30 -9.41
CA SER A 81 4.18 8.94 -9.97
C SER A 81 3.61 7.97 -8.94
N ASP A 82 4.43 7.55 -7.99
CA ASP A 82 4.17 6.34 -7.19
C ASP A 82 3.17 6.65 -6.07
N MET A 83 3.11 7.90 -5.63
CA MET A 83 2.26 8.37 -4.53
C MET A 83 1.19 9.37 -4.98
N ILE A 84 0.73 9.30 -6.23
CA ILE A 84 -0.29 10.24 -6.75
C ILE A 84 -1.60 10.21 -5.96
N PHE A 85 -1.94 9.08 -5.37
CA PHE A 85 -3.13 8.97 -4.52
C PHE A 85 -3.05 9.87 -3.28
N THR A 86 -1.85 10.14 -2.74
CA THR A 86 -1.71 11.03 -1.56
C THR A 86 -2.09 12.46 -1.91
N VAL A 87 -1.77 12.91 -3.13
CA VAL A 87 -2.17 14.22 -3.67
C VAL A 87 -3.69 14.33 -3.77
N ILE A 88 -4.34 13.28 -4.25
CA ILE A 88 -5.80 13.23 -4.39
C ILE A 88 -6.46 13.24 -3.02
N ALA A 89 -5.96 12.44 -2.08
CA ALA A 89 -6.49 12.37 -0.72
C ALA A 89 -6.29 13.68 0.04
N GLU A 90 -5.15 14.35 -0.11
CA GLU A 90 -4.89 15.64 0.54
C GLU A 90 -5.77 16.76 -0.05
N ASN A 91 -5.89 16.84 -1.38
CA ASN A 91 -6.65 17.90 -2.04
C ASN A 91 -8.17 17.73 -1.90
N PHE A 92 -8.70 16.50 -2.02
CA PHE A 92 -10.14 16.22 -2.10
C PHE A 92 -10.69 15.41 -0.92
N GLY A 93 -9.84 15.03 0.03
CA GLY A 93 -10.22 14.33 1.26
C GLY A 93 -10.80 12.94 1.02
N PHE A 94 -11.50 12.46 2.03
CA PHE A 94 -12.20 11.18 2.00
C PHE A 94 -13.22 11.11 0.86
N MET A 95 -13.99 12.17 0.60
CA MET A 95 -15.03 12.16 -0.44
C MET A 95 -14.45 11.95 -1.84
N GLY A 96 -13.40 12.71 -2.21
CA GLY A 96 -12.75 12.54 -3.51
C GLY A 96 -12.05 11.20 -3.64
N SER A 97 -11.40 10.75 -2.56
CA SER A 97 -10.73 9.44 -2.50
C SER A 97 -11.73 8.29 -2.69
N ALA A 98 -12.87 8.34 -1.98
CA ALA A 98 -13.92 7.33 -2.07
C ALA A 98 -14.57 7.30 -3.45
N LEU A 99 -14.82 8.47 -4.05
CA LEU A 99 -15.34 8.57 -5.42
C LEU A 99 -14.37 7.92 -6.42
N LEU A 100 -13.08 8.24 -6.32
CA LEU A 100 -12.06 7.66 -7.20
C LEU A 100 -11.99 6.14 -7.07
N LEU A 101 -11.92 5.62 -5.84
CA LEU A 101 -11.90 4.18 -5.57
C LEU A 101 -13.18 3.51 -6.09
N MET A 102 -14.33 4.13 -5.92
CA MET A 102 -15.60 3.62 -6.45
C MET A 102 -15.59 3.53 -7.98
N LEU A 103 -15.01 4.52 -8.68
CA LEU A 103 -14.85 4.48 -10.14
C LEU A 103 -13.95 3.33 -10.59
N TYR A 104 -12.82 3.10 -9.90
CA TYR A 104 -11.95 1.95 -10.18
C TYR A 104 -12.63 0.61 -9.89
N LEU A 105 -13.38 0.51 -8.79
CA LEU A 105 -14.16 -0.70 -8.48
C LEU A 105 -15.25 -0.97 -9.52
N LEU A 106 -15.93 0.07 -10.01
CA LEU A 106 -16.91 -0.06 -11.08
C LEU A 106 -16.26 -0.50 -12.39
N LEU A 107 -15.09 0.04 -12.72
CA LEU A 107 -14.31 -0.37 -13.88
C LEU A 107 -13.94 -1.86 -13.80
N ILE A 108 -13.33 -2.28 -12.68
CA ILE A 108 -12.95 -3.68 -12.44
C ILE A 108 -14.19 -4.59 -12.50
N TYR A 109 -15.29 -4.19 -11.87
CA TYR A 109 -16.55 -4.93 -11.91
C TYR A 109 -17.05 -5.13 -13.35
N ARG A 110 -17.02 -4.07 -14.17
CA ARG A 110 -17.41 -4.16 -15.59
C ARG A 110 -16.50 -5.09 -16.37
N MET A 111 -15.19 -5.06 -16.12
CA MET A 111 -14.24 -5.96 -16.76
C MET A 111 -14.50 -7.43 -16.37
N LEU A 112 -14.80 -7.69 -15.11
CA LEU A 112 -15.16 -9.03 -14.64
C LEU A 112 -16.45 -9.55 -15.28
N VAL A 113 -17.51 -8.72 -15.33
CA VAL A 113 -18.79 -9.09 -15.97
C VAL A 113 -18.56 -9.47 -17.44
N VAL A 114 -17.84 -8.63 -18.18
CA VAL A 114 -17.51 -8.88 -19.59
C VAL A 114 -16.70 -10.17 -19.75
N THR A 115 -15.75 -10.41 -18.84
CA THR A 115 -14.92 -11.63 -18.83
C THR A 115 -15.75 -12.91 -18.65
N PHE A 116 -16.79 -12.86 -17.81
CA PHE A 116 -17.71 -13.99 -17.58
C PHE A 116 -18.74 -14.20 -18.70
N GLU A 117 -19.05 -13.16 -19.48
CA GLU A 117 -19.96 -13.27 -20.63
C GLU A 117 -19.30 -13.94 -21.85
N PHE A 118 -17.97 -13.94 -21.95
CA PHE A 118 -17.27 -14.59 -23.05
C PHE A 118 -17.32 -16.12 -22.95
N ASN A 119 -17.83 -16.75 -24.00
CA ASN A 119 -17.96 -18.21 -24.09
C ASN A 119 -16.67 -18.91 -24.60
N ASN A 120 -15.55 -18.20 -24.65
CA ASN A 120 -14.26 -18.70 -25.14
C ASN A 120 -13.16 -18.47 -24.10
N LEU A 121 -12.63 -19.59 -23.58
CA LEU A 121 -11.63 -19.65 -22.52
C LEU A 121 -10.37 -18.83 -22.82
N PHE A 122 -9.94 -18.74 -24.08
CA PHE A 122 -8.75 -17.96 -24.45
C PHE A 122 -8.94 -16.47 -24.14
N TYR A 123 -10.08 -15.89 -24.52
CA TYR A 123 -10.37 -14.48 -24.24
C TYR A 123 -10.63 -14.24 -22.75
N THR A 124 -11.24 -15.20 -22.05
CA THR A 124 -11.42 -15.14 -20.60
C THR A 124 -10.08 -15.07 -19.87
N TYR A 125 -9.08 -15.88 -20.26
CA TYR A 125 -7.76 -15.84 -19.62
C TYR A 125 -7.00 -14.55 -19.91
N ILE A 126 -7.08 -14.02 -21.13
CA ILE A 126 -6.48 -12.72 -21.46
C ILE A 126 -7.14 -11.61 -20.63
N ALA A 127 -8.47 -11.59 -20.54
CA ALA A 127 -9.19 -10.56 -19.82
C ALA A 127 -9.05 -10.66 -18.30
N THR A 128 -8.86 -11.87 -17.75
CA THR A 128 -8.61 -12.08 -16.31
C THR A 128 -7.20 -11.68 -15.90
N GLY A 129 -6.22 -11.85 -16.79
CA GLY A 129 -4.82 -11.51 -16.52
C GLY A 129 -4.45 -10.03 -16.68
N PHE A 130 -5.36 -9.23 -17.26
CA PHE A 130 -5.25 -7.79 -17.41
C PHE A 130 -5.80 -7.08 -16.17
#